data_AF-R7T2M5-F1
#
_entry.id   AF-R7T2M5-F1
#
_cell.length_a   1.000
_cell.length_b   1.000
_cell.length_c   1.000
_cell.angle_alpha   90.00
_cell.angle_beta   90.00
_cell.angle_gamma   90.00
#
_symmetry.space_group_name_H-M   'P 1'
#
loop_
_entity.id
_entity.type
_entity.pdbx_description
1 polymer ?
#
loop_
_entity_poly.entity_id
_entity_poly.type
_entity_poly.pdbx_seq_one_letter_code
_entity_poly.pdbx_strand_id
1 'polypeptide(L)'
;MADSFGLTVSFLRDEPLNSTVVDAMSGETLYEISTTRRRLQHDTTTIRDARSPGEVAATWEHKALGHDTITIRGKANKVSNWVSAKGVFSKTWTVASPQDPGMYHWRMKDGSSELELIHNETNTVVAESHHGYESKGTLMRIDVSADVAHMLDSILLSFVILEERRRREGKSPVADAIAGAGGYTRWANSGGRAGNVFADWEQKSFRRDQVTFHGVRCKLSKWLRKRNILSSTRVLVAPDGEEFHWKEKPITFELVSMRTRTPIARSHNAHSAVGQLLSLSVAPSAVPMLDVILLSFVILEQRRREELGGASATGGAAYTASGTSAANVSSP
;
A
#
# COMPACT_ATOMS: atom_id res chain seq x y z
N MET A 1 25.48 17.10 -18.72
CA MET A 1 25.41 16.77 -17.28
C MET A 1 26.05 15.42 -17.14
N ALA A 2 27.20 15.34 -16.45
CA ALA A 2 27.86 14.05 -16.22
C ALA A 2 27.03 13.26 -15.21
N ASP A 3 26.80 11.97 -15.47
CA ASP A 3 26.14 11.06 -14.52
C ASP A 3 26.90 11.07 -13.20
N SER A 4 26.27 11.59 -12.14
CA SER A 4 26.81 11.65 -10.78
C SER A 4 26.55 10.36 -9.99
N PHE A 5 26.17 9.29 -10.67
CA PHE A 5 25.98 7.95 -10.10
C PHE A 5 27.32 7.22 -10.10
N GLY A 6 27.81 6.88 -8.91
CA GLY A 6 29.13 6.24 -8.73
C GLY A 6 29.07 4.73 -8.67
N LEU A 7 27.89 4.16 -8.38
CA LEU A 7 27.69 2.72 -8.26
C LEU A 7 26.31 2.35 -8.81
N THR A 8 26.28 1.32 -9.64
CA THR A 8 25.05 0.70 -10.07
C THR A 8 24.94 -0.70 -9.47
N VAL A 9 23.81 -1.00 -8.83
CA VAL A 9 23.53 -2.34 -8.34
C VAL A 9 22.34 -2.95 -9.08
N SER A 10 22.42 -4.25 -9.36
CA SER A 10 21.38 -5.02 -10.06
C SER A 10 20.95 -6.23 -9.25
N PHE A 11 19.64 -6.48 -9.22
CA PHE A 11 19.05 -7.65 -8.61
C PHE A 11 18.96 -8.77 -9.64
N LEU A 12 19.60 -9.91 -9.40
CA LEU A 12 19.60 -11.04 -10.35
C LEU A 12 18.23 -11.73 -10.52
N ARG A 13 17.26 -11.38 -9.67
CA ARG A 13 15.88 -11.87 -9.73
C ARG A 13 14.91 -10.72 -9.55
N ASP A 14 13.77 -10.81 -10.24
CA ASP A 14 12.61 -9.95 -10.05
C ASP A 14 11.82 -10.31 -8.77
N GLU A 15 12.53 -10.60 -7.68
CA GLU A 15 11.95 -10.89 -6.37
C GLU A 15 12.87 -10.29 -5.30
N PRO A 16 12.66 -9.03 -4.90
CA PRO A 16 13.63 -8.27 -4.08
C PRO A 16 13.86 -8.91 -2.70
N LEU A 17 12.90 -9.70 -2.23
CA LEU A 17 12.96 -10.45 -0.98
C LEU A 17 13.87 -11.68 -1.02
N ASN A 18 14.20 -12.18 -2.21
CA ASN A 18 14.95 -13.41 -2.45
C ASN A 18 15.83 -13.24 -3.71
N SER A 19 16.88 -12.42 -3.61
CA SER A 19 17.71 -12.05 -4.74
C SER A 19 19.17 -11.84 -4.36
N THR A 20 20.05 -12.01 -5.33
CA THR A 20 21.47 -11.64 -5.22
C THR A 20 21.64 -10.26 -5.84
N VAL A 21 22.30 -9.36 -5.12
CA VAL A 21 22.59 -7.99 -5.58
C VAL A 21 24.04 -7.95 -6.02
N VAL A 22 24.25 -7.57 -7.28
CA VAL A 22 25.59 -7.47 -7.89
C VAL A 22 25.90 -6.03 -8.27
N ASP A 23 27.17 -5.66 -8.29
CA ASP A 23 27.65 -4.48 -9.02
C ASP A 23 27.42 -4.72 -10.52
N ALA A 24 26.68 -3.83 -11.18
CA ALA A 24 26.32 -4.01 -12.58
C ALA A 24 27.50 -3.87 -13.55
N MET A 25 28.56 -3.17 -13.15
CA MET A 25 29.77 -2.97 -13.96
C MET A 25 30.74 -4.13 -13.81
N SER A 26 31.03 -4.56 -12.59
CA SER A 26 32.01 -5.63 -12.33
C SER A 26 31.40 -7.03 -12.33
N GLY A 27 30.09 -7.15 -12.09
CA GLY A 27 29.41 -8.42 -11.84
C GLY A 27 29.71 -9.01 -10.46
N GLU A 28 30.46 -8.30 -9.60
CA GLU A 28 30.78 -8.73 -8.25
C GLU A 28 29.52 -8.81 -7.39
N THR A 29 29.40 -9.87 -6.59
CA THR A 29 28.29 -9.98 -5.65
C THR A 29 28.55 -9.08 -4.45
N LEU A 30 27.62 -8.15 -4.20
CA LEU A 30 27.69 -7.21 -3.08
C LEU A 30 26.85 -7.70 -1.90
N TYR A 31 25.63 -8.18 -2.16
CA TYR A 31 24.73 -8.65 -1.11
C TYR A 31 23.93 -9.87 -1.52
N GLU A 32 23.56 -10.67 -0.53
CA GLU A 32 22.57 -11.73 -0.65
C GLU A 32 21.33 -11.37 0.18
N ILE A 33 20.16 -11.34 -0.46
CA ILE A 33 18.89 -11.07 0.19
C ILE A 33 18.07 -12.34 0.22
N SER A 34 17.61 -12.74 1.40
CA SER A 34 16.76 -13.91 1.58
C SER A 34 15.66 -13.64 2.60
N THR A 35 14.48 -14.19 2.34
CA THR A 35 13.34 -14.08 3.25
C THR A 35 12.92 -15.46 3.74
N THR A 36 13.07 -15.69 5.03
CA THR A 36 12.59 -16.92 5.67
C THR A 36 11.15 -16.71 6.12
N ARG A 37 10.22 -17.48 5.57
CA ARG A 37 8.80 -17.45 5.97
C ARG A 37 8.52 -18.54 6.98
N ARG A 38 8.15 -18.17 8.21
CA ARG A 38 7.73 -19.13 9.24
C ARG A 38 6.21 -19.13 9.33
N ARG A 39 5.59 -20.24 8.93
CA ARG A 39 4.14 -20.45 9.06
C ARG A 39 3.72 -20.11 10.50
N LEU A 40 2.92 -19.05 10.66
CA LEU A 40 2.24 -18.59 11.89
C LEU A 40 2.98 -17.62 12.84
N GLN A 41 4.19 -17.10 12.55
CA GLN A 41 4.86 -16.19 13.50
C GLN A 41 5.34 -14.87 12.89
N HIS A 42 6.36 -14.93 12.04
CA HIS A 42 7.00 -13.77 11.44
C HIS A 42 7.77 -14.20 10.20
N ASP A 43 7.84 -13.31 9.22
CA ASP A 43 8.78 -13.44 8.11
C ASP A 43 10.01 -12.60 8.43
N THR A 44 11.19 -13.09 8.07
CA THR A 44 12.44 -12.34 8.28
C THR A 44 13.20 -12.25 6.98
N THR A 45 13.32 -11.03 6.45
CA THR A 45 14.20 -10.69 5.34
C THR A 45 15.56 -10.32 5.90
N THR A 46 16.61 -10.94 5.38
CA THR A 46 18.00 -10.74 5.80
C THR A 46 18.81 -10.29 4.60
N ILE A 47 19.57 -9.21 4.75
CA ILE A 47 20.56 -8.71 3.78
C ILE A 47 21.94 -9.02 4.35
N ARG A 48 22.70 -9.88 3.69
CA ARG A 48 24.06 -10.27 4.06
C ARG A 48 25.07 -9.60 3.14
N ASP A 49 26.16 -9.08 3.70
CA ASP A 49 27.28 -8.56 2.90
C ASP A 49 28.07 -9.76 2.35
N ALA A 50 28.18 -9.87 1.04
CA ALA A 50 28.87 -10.99 0.39
C ALA A 50 30.40 -10.90 0.55
N ARG A 51 30.94 -9.71 0.84
CA ARG A 51 32.37 -9.47 1.05
C ARG A 51 32.83 -9.88 2.45
N SER A 52 31.88 -10.01 3.38
CA SER A 52 32.11 -10.36 4.79
C SER A 52 31.24 -11.56 5.16
N PRO A 53 31.65 -12.81 4.83
CA PRO A 53 30.84 -13.99 5.02
C PRO A 53 30.33 -14.13 6.47
N GLY A 54 29.01 -14.17 6.64
CA GLY A 54 28.35 -14.27 7.94
C GLY A 54 27.94 -12.92 8.56
N GLU A 55 28.39 -11.79 8.01
CA GLU A 55 27.95 -10.48 8.45
C GLU A 55 26.56 -10.15 7.90
N VAL A 56 25.64 -9.85 8.81
CA VAL A 56 24.28 -9.40 8.48
C VAL A 56 24.29 -7.87 8.46
N ALA A 57 24.26 -7.29 7.26
CA ALA A 57 24.20 -5.85 7.08
C ALA A 57 22.86 -5.28 7.61
N ALA A 58 21.76 -5.98 7.29
CA ALA A 58 20.44 -5.59 7.75
C ALA A 58 19.45 -6.75 7.88
N THR A 59 18.47 -6.60 8.78
CA THR A 59 17.29 -7.47 8.88
C THR A 59 16.02 -6.66 8.86
N TRP A 60 14.95 -7.25 8.32
CA TRP A 60 13.57 -6.80 8.45
C TRP A 60 12.72 -7.97 8.92
N GLU A 61 12.17 -7.83 10.11
CA GLU A 61 11.20 -8.75 10.69
C GLU A 61 9.78 -8.24 10.46
N HIS A 62 9.03 -9.00 9.67
CA HIS A 62 7.61 -8.81 9.46
C HIS A 62 6.83 -9.59 10.52
N LYS A 63 6.05 -8.90 11.35
CA LYS A 63 5.34 -9.55 12.45
C LYS A 63 3.85 -9.68 12.12
N ALA A 64 3.31 -10.89 12.24
CA ALA A 64 1.87 -11.12 12.08
C ALA A 64 1.05 -10.34 13.13
N LEU A 65 1.62 -10.13 14.31
CA LEU A 65 1.07 -9.31 15.39
C LEU A 65 2.15 -8.37 15.92
N GLY A 66 1.86 -7.07 15.94
CA GLY A 66 2.77 -6.04 16.45
C GLY A 66 3.28 -5.11 15.37
N HIS A 67 4.48 -4.56 15.59
CA HIS A 67 5.13 -3.66 14.64
C HIS A 67 6.30 -4.35 13.98
N ASP A 68 6.42 -4.17 12.67
CA ASP A 68 7.62 -4.57 11.93
C ASP A 68 8.84 -3.86 12.50
N THR A 69 9.92 -4.63 12.62
CA THR A 69 11.19 -4.17 13.16
C THR A 69 12.28 -4.40 12.14
N ILE A 70 13.22 -3.47 12.06
CA ILE A 70 14.43 -3.62 11.27
C ILE A 70 15.63 -3.54 12.20
N THR A 71 16.72 -4.15 11.79
CA THR A 71 18.03 -3.95 12.42
C THR A 71 19.03 -3.62 11.33
N ILE A 72 19.71 -2.49 11.43
CA ILE A 72 20.79 -2.10 10.51
C ILE A 72 22.05 -1.96 11.34
N ARG A 73 23.11 -2.70 11.01
CA ARG A 73 24.39 -2.69 11.75
C ARG A 73 24.21 -2.79 13.27
N GLY A 74 23.36 -3.71 13.71
CA GLY A 74 23.08 -3.96 15.13
C GLY A 74 22.12 -2.96 15.81
N LYS A 75 21.68 -1.89 15.14
CA LYS A 75 20.70 -0.94 15.70
C LYS A 75 19.28 -1.29 15.26
N ALA A 76 18.46 -1.68 16.22
CA ALA A 76 17.05 -2.03 15.99
C ALA A 76 16.16 -0.78 15.96
N ASN A 77 15.26 -0.69 14.98
CA ASN A 77 14.27 0.36 14.83
C ASN A 77 12.91 -0.21 14.42
N LYS A 78 11.82 0.50 14.72
CA LYS A 78 10.51 0.20 14.13
C LYS A 78 10.50 0.66 12.68
N VAL A 79 9.98 -0.17 11.76
CA VAL A 79 9.86 0.22 10.35
C VAL A 79 9.08 1.53 10.21
N SER A 80 8.00 1.72 10.97
CA SER A 80 7.19 2.94 10.93
C SER A 80 7.95 4.22 11.31
N ASN A 81 9.00 4.08 12.12
CA ASN A 81 9.84 5.21 12.53
C ASN A 81 10.98 5.43 11.54
N TRP A 82 11.38 4.38 10.83
CA TRP A 82 12.49 4.41 9.89
C TRP A 82 12.06 4.83 8.48
N VAL A 83 10.95 4.27 8.00
CA VAL A 83 10.32 4.56 6.70
C VAL A 83 8.89 4.99 6.97
N SER A 84 8.65 6.30 6.92
CA SER A 84 7.34 6.89 7.19
C SER A 84 6.81 7.61 5.95
N ALA A 85 5.61 7.23 5.49
CA ALA A 85 4.93 7.95 4.41
C ALA A 85 4.66 9.41 4.82
N LYS A 86 4.83 10.39 3.92
CA LYS A 86 4.51 11.81 4.19
C LYS A 86 3.00 12.12 4.21
N GLY A 87 2.15 11.10 4.08
CA GLY A 87 0.70 11.22 4.08
C GLY A 87 -0.02 9.98 3.55
N VAL A 88 -1.35 9.98 3.67
CA VAL A 88 -2.24 8.82 3.43
C VAL A 88 -2.27 8.34 1.96
N PHE A 89 -1.93 9.21 1.02
CA PHE A 89 -1.80 8.90 -0.41
C PHE A 89 -0.44 9.33 -0.96
N SER A 90 0.50 9.57 -0.04
CA SER A 90 1.79 10.11 -0.43
C SER A 90 2.60 9.03 -1.11
N LYS A 91 3.04 9.32 -2.34
CA LYS A 91 4.08 8.59 -3.06
C LYS A 91 5.48 8.92 -2.51
N THR A 92 5.57 9.39 -1.27
CA THR A 92 6.79 9.92 -0.67
C THR A 92 6.96 9.33 0.71
N TRP A 93 8.15 8.78 0.98
CA TRP A 93 8.50 8.11 2.22
C TRP A 93 9.80 8.67 2.76
N THR A 94 9.80 9.19 3.98
CA THR A 94 11.03 9.65 4.64
C THR A 94 11.80 8.45 5.14
N VAL A 95 13.12 8.41 4.92
CA VAL A 95 14.02 7.36 5.41
C VAL A 95 14.95 7.97 6.45
N ALA A 96 15.00 7.37 7.64
CA ALA A 96 16.00 7.75 8.63
C ALA A 96 17.32 7.03 8.35
N SER A 97 18.37 7.72 7.87
CA SER A 97 19.69 7.09 7.87
C SER A 97 20.15 6.86 9.32
N PRO A 98 20.81 5.74 9.66
CA PRO A 98 21.40 5.53 10.98
C PRO A 98 22.44 6.60 11.36
N GLN A 99 23.02 7.27 10.35
CA GLN A 99 23.99 8.35 10.52
C GLN A 99 23.29 9.71 10.47
N ASP A 100 22.29 9.86 9.59
CA ASP A 100 21.60 11.12 9.34
C ASP A 100 20.07 10.96 9.32
N PRO A 101 19.41 10.97 10.49
CA PRO A 101 17.97 10.78 10.58
C PRO A 101 17.21 11.91 9.88
N GLY A 102 16.36 11.57 8.92
CA GLY A 102 15.49 12.55 8.25
C GLY A 102 16.18 13.39 7.18
N MET A 103 17.38 13.02 6.71
CA MET A 103 18.04 13.67 5.58
C MET A 103 17.60 13.16 4.21
N TYR A 104 16.95 11.99 4.14
CA TYR A 104 16.57 11.39 2.85
C TYR A 104 15.09 11.03 2.79
N HIS A 105 14.53 11.04 1.58
CA HIS A 105 13.21 10.49 1.34
C HIS A 105 13.14 9.81 -0.02
N TRP A 106 12.47 8.66 -0.08
CA TRP A 106 12.06 8.06 -1.34
C TRP A 106 10.83 8.77 -1.89
N ARG A 107 10.76 8.90 -3.20
CA ARG A 107 9.59 9.37 -3.94
C ARG A 107 9.40 8.50 -5.17
N MET A 108 8.16 8.11 -5.48
CA MET A 108 7.86 7.46 -6.76
C MET A 108 7.82 8.49 -7.88
N LYS A 109 8.48 8.22 -9.01
CA LYS A 109 8.42 9.05 -10.22
C LYS A 109 6.98 9.11 -10.74
N ASP A 110 6.58 10.29 -11.22
CA ASP A 110 5.24 10.47 -11.77
C ASP A 110 5.02 9.61 -13.01
N GLY A 111 3.94 8.82 -13.01
CA GLY A 111 3.61 7.90 -14.10
C GLY A 111 4.52 6.66 -14.21
N SER A 112 5.42 6.44 -13.26
CA SER A 112 6.38 5.32 -13.27
C SER A 112 6.27 4.48 -11.99
N SER A 113 6.83 3.26 -12.02
CA SER A 113 7.06 2.44 -10.82
C SER A 113 8.43 2.66 -10.18
N GLU A 114 9.25 3.52 -10.78
CA GLU A 114 10.58 3.88 -10.31
C GLU A 114 10.52 4.75 -9.04
N LEU A 115 11.47 4.53 -8.15
CA LEU A 115 11.67 5.24 -6.89
C LEU A 115 12.96 6.09 -6.97
N GLU A 116 12.89 7.33 -6.55
CA GLU A 116 14.02 8.25 -6.36
C GLU A 116 14.27 8.47 -4.88
N LEU A 117 15.48 8.26 -4.41
CA LEU A 117 15.94 8.70 -3.10
C LEU A 117 16.50 10.11 -3.22
N ILE A 118 15.90 11.05 -2.50
CA ILE A 118 16.20 12.47 -2.59
C ILE A 118 16.78 12.95 -1.25
N HIS A 119 17.90 13.65 -1.31
CA HIS A 119 18.47 14.36 -0.16
C HIS A 119 17.62 15.61 0.14
N ASN A 120 17.12 15.74 1.37
CA ASN A 120 16.09 16.70 1.77
C ASN A 120 16.55 18.16 1.67
N GLU A 121 17.80 18.46 2.04
CA GLU A 121 18.28 19.85 2.08
C GLU A 121 18.63 20.39 0.69
N THR A 122 19.24 19.55 -0.14
CA THR A 122 19.74 19.92 -1.47
C THR A 122 18.72 19.61 -2.56
N ASN A 123 17.69 18.80 -2.26
CA ASN A 123 16.71 18.27 -3.20
C ASN A 123 17.35 17.54 -4.39
N THR A 124 18.51 16.90 -4.16
CA THR A 124 19.25 16.14 -5.18
C THR A 124 18.85 14.67 -5.13
N VAL A 125 18.65 14.05 -6.29
CA VAL A 125 18.48 12.60 -6.40
C VAL A 125 19.83 11.93 -6.15
N VAL A 126 19.90 11.11 -5.12
CA VAL A 126 21.13 10.41 -4.69
C VAL A 126 21.06 8.92 -4.96
N ALA A 127 19.86 8.36 -5.16
CA ALA A 127 19.69 7.03 -5.73
C ALA A 127 18.42 6.96 -6.56
N GLU A 128 18.39 6.13 -7.58
CA GLU A 128 17.25 5.94 -8.46
C GLU A 128 17.08 4.46 -8.80
N SER A 129 15.88 3.93 -8.65
CA SER A 129 15.58 2.57 -9.06
C SER A 129 15.03 2.52 -10.48
N HIS A 130 15.41 1.49 -11.23
CA HIS A 130 14.92 1.23 -12.57
C HIS A 130 14.32 -0.17 -12.68
N HIS A 131 13.30 -0.30 -13.52
CA HIS A 131 12.76 -1.58 -13.94
C HIS A 131 13.02 -1.76 -15.43
N GLY A 132 14.06 -2.53 -15.77
CA GLY A 132 14.39 -2.86 -17.15
C GLY A 132 13.71 -4.14 -17.62
N TYR A 133 13.42 -4.24 -18.92
CA TYR A 133 13.12 -5.52 -19.57
C TYR A 133 14.39 -6.01 -20.27
N GLU A 134 15.00 -7.08 -19.76
CA GLU A 134 16.02 -7.82 -20.48
C GLU A 134 15.42 -9.08 -21.10
N SER A 135 16.11 -9.68 -22.07
CA SER A 135 15.68 -10.91 -22.75
C SER A 135 15.43 -12.09 -21.80
N LYS A 136 15.87 -12.00 -20.54
CA LYS A 136 15.71 -13.00 -19.48
C LYS A 136 14.71 -12.61 -18.38
N GLY A 137 14.02 -11.48 -18.50
CA GLY A 137 13.00 -11.05 -17.54
C GLY A 137 13.17 -9.59 -17.09
N THR A 138 12.35 -9.18 -16.13
CA THR A 138 12.44 -7.85 -15.53
C THR A 138 13.64 -7.79 -14.59
N LEU A 139 14.57 -6.87 -14.86
CA LEU A 139 15.72 -6.62 -14.00
C LEU A 139 15.46 -5.37 -13.17
N MET A 140 15.55 -5.48 -11.84
CA MET A 140 15.56 -4.31 -10.97
C MET A 140 17.00 -3.82 -10.83
N ARG A 141 17.21 -2.52 -11.02
CA ARG A 141 18.50 -1.84 -10.86
C ARG A 141 18.32 -0.65 -9.93
N ILE A 142 19.38 -0.29 -9.20
CA ILE A 142 19.44 0.98 -8.47
C ILE A 142 20.76 1.65 -8.84
N ASP A 143 20.67 2.87 -9.35
CA ASP A 143 21.81 3.76 -9.54
C ASP A 143 22.00 4.59 -8.27
N VAL A 144 23.21 4.58 -7.71
CA VAL A 144 23.55 5.16 -6.40
C VAL A 144 24.69 6.14 -6.58
N SER A 145 24.52 7.35 -6.08
CA SER A 145 25.55 8.38 -6.10
C SER A 145 26.73 7.98 -5.21
N ALA A 146 27.95 8.32 -5.65
CA ALA A 146 29.17 8.03 -4.90
C ALA A 146 29.11 8.59 -3.47
N ASP A 147 28.49 9.76 -3.29
CA ASP A 147 28.38 10.45 -2.00
C ASP A 147 27.61 9.65 -0.95
N VAL A 148 26.68 8.79 -1.38
CA VAL A 148 25.84 7.96 -0.50
C VAL A 148 26.13 6.47 -0.64
N ALA A 149 27.17 6.07 -1.38
CA ALA A 149 27.53 4.66 -1.55
C ALA A 149 27.88 3.98 -0.21
N HIS A 150 28.37 4.74 0.78
CA HIS A 150 28.68 4.24 2.11
C HIS A 150 27.44 3.78 2.92
N MET A 151 26.23 4.19 2.52
CA MET A 151 24.95 3.79 3.14
C MET A 151 24.14 2.82 2.29
N LEU A 152 24.81 2.09 1.38
CA LEU A 152 24.17 1.18 0.43
C LEU A 152 23.28 0.12 1.09
N ASP A 153 23.65 -0.39 2.26
CA ASP A 153 22.84 -1.32 3.05
C ASP A 153 21.46 -0.75 3.42
N SER A 154 21.43 0.52 3.83
CA SER A 154 20.23 1.26 4.20
C SER A 154 19.39 1.62 2.97
N ILE A 155 20.04 1.98 1.86
CA ILE A 155 19.39 2.20 0.57
C ILE A 155 18.71 0.92 0.09
N LEU A 156 19.43 -0.21 0.09
CA LEU A 156 18.89 -1.50 -0.33
C LEU A 156 17.74 -1.96 0.55
N LEU A 157 17.88 -1.88 1.88
CA LEU A 157 16.80 -2.29 2.78
C LEU A 157 15.54 -1.45 2.58
N SER A 158 15.68 -0.12 2.47
CA SER A 158 14.53 0.77 2.29
C SER A 158 13.86 0.56 0.94
N PHE A 159 14.65 0.37 -0.13
CA PHE A 159 14.13 0.00 -1.43
C PHE A 159 13.34 -1.32 -1.37
N VAL A 160 13.90 -2.38 -0.78
CA VAL A 160 13.24 -3.70 -0.67
C VAL A 160 11.90 -3.59 0.07
N ILE A 161 11.85 -2.82 1.17
CA ILE A 161 10.61 -2.59 1.92
C ILE A 161 9.56 -1.87 1.07
N LEU A 162 9.96 -0.80 0.36
CA LEU A 162 9.05 -0.01 -0.46
C LEU A 162 8.57 -0.78 -1.69
N GLU A 163 9.46 -1.55 -2.32
CA GLU A 163 9.15 -2.37 -3.48
C GLU A 163 8.18 -3.51 -3.11
N GLU A 164 8.41 -4.19 -1.98
CA GLU A 164 7.46 -5.20 -1.49
C GLU A 164 6.09 -4.58 -1.19
N ARG A 165 6.07 -3.40 -0.56
CA ARG A 165 4.82 -2.67 -0.32
C ARG A 165 4.12 -2.33 -1.63
N ARG A 166 4.83 -1.79 -2.62
CA ARG A 166 4.30 -1.47 -3.95
C ARG A 166 3.73 -2.72 -4.63
N ARG A 167 4.41 -3.86 -4.54
CA ARG A 167 3.94 -5.14 -5.10
C ARG A 167 2.69 -5.65 -4.40
N ARG A 168 2.57 -5.49 -3.08
CA ARG A 168 1.34 -5.83 -2.34
C ARG A 168 0.18 -4.91 -2.70
N GLU A 169 0.45 -3.63 -2.95
CA GLU A 169 -0.57 -2.67 -3.40
C GLU A 169 -1.01 -2.91 -4.85
N GLY A 170 -0.10 -3.35 -5.73
CA GLY A 170 -0.38 -3.66 -7.13
C GLY A 170 -1.02 -5.04 -7.36
N LYS A 171 -0.76 -6.01 -6.47
CA LYS A 171 -1.52 -7.25 -6.41
C LYS A 171 -2.87 -6.93 -5.80
N SER A 172 -3.93 -6.95 -6.61
CA SER A 172 -5.31 -6.86 -6.11
C SER A 172 -5.46 -7.72 -4.84
N PRO A 173 -5.90 -7.15 -3.71
CA PRO A 173 -5.98 -7.86 -2.42
C PRO A 173 -6.83 -9.14 -2.46
N VAL A 174 -7.60 -9.36 -3.52
CA VAL A 174 -8.47 -10.52 -3.74
C VAL A 174 -7.69 -11.83 -3.83
N ALA A 175 -6.46 -11.83 -4.34
CA ALA A 175 -5.68 -13.06 -4.49
C ALA A 175 -5.02 -13.52 -3.16
N ASP A 176 -4.51 -12.60 -2.35
CA ASP A 176 -3.85 -12.93 -1.08
C ASP A 176 -4.82 -12.98 0.12
N ALA A 177 -5.99 -12.33 0.04
CA ALA A 177 -7.03 -12.41 1.08
C ALA A 177 -7.67 -13.81 1.20
N ILE A 178 -7.55 -14.66 0.17
CA ILE A 178 -7.95 -16.07 0.25
C ILE A 178 -6.93 -16.90 1.06
N ALA A 179 -5.70 -16.42 1.24
CA ALA A 179 -4.61 -17.14 1.91
C ALA A 179 -4.20 -16.58 3.29
N GLY A 180 -4.50 -15.33 3.65
CA GLY A 180 -4.00 -14.72 4.89
C GLY A 180 -5.00 -13.79 5.57
N ALA A 181 -5.83 -14.33 6.45
CA ALA A 181 -6.80 -13.55 7.20
C ALA A 181 -6.12 -12.64 8.26
N GLY A 182 -6.23 -11.32 8.08
CA GLY A 182 -6.12 -10.31 9.15
C GLY A 182 -4.96 -9.32 9.04
N GLY A 183 -5.10 -8.27 8.21
CA GLY A 183 -4.16 -7.15 8.14
C GLY A 183 -4.76 -5.86 8.71
N TYR A 184 -4.03 -5.18 9.61
CA TYR A 184 -4.36 -3.86 10.16
C TYR A 184 -3.99 -2.75 9.16
N THR A 185 -4.86 -1.75 9.00
CA THR A 185 -4.52 -0.49 8.30
C THR A 185 -4.54 0.67 9.29
N ARG A 186 -3.39 1.27 9.56
CA ARG A 186 -3.22 2.44 10.45
C ARG A 186 -2.99 3.68 9.61
N TRP A 187 -3.78 4.73 9.81
CA TRP A 187 -3.69 5.98 9.05
C TRP A 187 -3.05 7.07 9.92
N ALA A 188 -1.85 7.54 9.54
CA ALA A 188 -1.21 8.70 10.17
C ALA A 188 -0.81 9.69 9.07
N ASN A 189 -1.05 10.98 9.33
CA ASN A 189 -0.52 12.08 8.53
C ASN A 189 0.84 12.48 9.11
N SER A 190 1.95 12.12 8.46
CA SER A 190 3.30 12.39 8.96
C SER A 190 3.94 13.55 8.22
N GLY A 191 3.75 14.75 8.78
CA GLY A 191 4.54 15.94 8.48
C GLY A 191 4.82 16.74 9.76
N GLY A 192 6.04 16.61 10.30
CA GLY A 192 6.81 17.68 11.01
C GLY A 192 6.32 18.28 12.33
N ARG A 193 5.06 18.12 12.73
CA ARG A 193 4.54 18.34 14.08
C ARG A 193 3.64 17.17 14.38
N ALA A 194 3.47 16.75 15.63
CA ALA A 194 2.52 15.71 15.99
C ALA A 194 1.14 16.06 15.38
N GLY A 195 0.87 15.51 14.19
CA GLY A 195 -0.34 15.77 13.44
C GLY A 195 -1.45 15.17 14.27
N ASN A 196 -2.42 16.01 14.65
CA ASN A 196 -3.54 15.56 15.46
C ASN A 196 -4.28 14.48 14.66
N VAL A 197 -4.11 13.22 15.02
CA VAL A 197 -4.84 12.10 14.40
C VAL A 197 -6.31 12.32 14.75
N PHE A 198 -7.07 12.80 13.79
CA PHE A 198 -8.49 13.06 13.98
C PHE A 198 -9.31 11.78 13.83
N ALA A 199 -8.78 10.74 13.18
CA ALA A 199 -9.45 9.46 13.07
C ALA A 199 -8.54 8.25 12.82
N ASP A 200 -8.94 7.10 13.37
CA ASP A 200 -8.41 5.77 13.08
C ASP A 200 -9.54 4.82 12.68
N TRP A 201 -9.29 3.95 11.71
CA TRP A 201 -10.19 2.83 11.38
C TRP A 201 -9.43 1.52 11.52
N GLU A 202 -9.91 0.68 12.43
CA GLU A 202 -9.36 -0.64 12.72
C GLU A 202 -10.28 -1.71 12.12
N GLN A 203 -9.79 -2.39 11.09
CA GLN A 203 -10.49 -3.52 10.46
C GLN A 203 -10.20 -4.78 11.25
N LYS A 204 -11.24 -5.47 11.74
CA LYS A 204 -11.09 -6.72 12.50
C LYS A 204 -11.79 -7.84 11.76
N SER A 205 -11.12 -8.99 11.68
CA SER A 205 -11.72 -10.25 11.21
C SER A 205 -13.07 -10.48 11.93
N PHE A 206 -14.12 -10.80 11.17
CA PHE A 206 -15.50 -11.06 11.65
C PHE A 206 -16.29 -9.85 12.22
N ARG A 207 -16.56 -8.82 11.40
CA ARG A 207 -17.57 -7.75 11.64
C ARG A 207 -17.35 -6.91 12.92
N ARG A 208 -16.12 -6.86 13.43
CA ARG A 208 -15.76 -6.09 14.64
C ARG A 208 -14.97 -4.82 14.34
N ASP A 209 -15.15 -4.27 13.14
CA ASP A 209 -14.50 -3.03 12.75
C ASP A 209 -14.81 -1.90 13.75
N GLN A 210 -13.80 -1.14 14.09
CA GLN A 210 -13.88 -0.04 15.04
C GLN A 210 -13.33 1.24 14.41
N VAL A 211 -13.93 2.36 14.78
CA VAL A 211 -13.47 3.68 14.37
C VAL A 211 -13.19 4.48 15.63
N THR A 212 -12.02 5.10 15.70
CA THR A 212 -11.74 6.16 16.68
C THR A 212 -11.84 7.48 15.95
N PHE A 213 -12.68 8.40 16.40
CA PHE A 213 -12.85 9.72 15.78
C PHE A 213 -12.77 10.78 16.87
N HIS A 214 -11.86 11.75 16.73
CA HIS A 214 -11.50 12.74 17.76
C HIS A 214 -11.28 12.10 19.15
N GLY A 215 -10.53 10.99 19.19
CA GLY A 215 -10.26 10.24 20.42
C GLY A 215 -11.41 9.37 20.94
N VAL A 216 -12.60 9.44 20.34
CA VAL A 216 -13.76 8.62 20.74
C VAL A 216 -13.82 7.34 19.91
N ARG A 217 -13.65 6.20 20.58
CA ARG A 217 -13.73 4.88 19.94
C ARG A 217 -15.16 4.35 19.91
N CYS A 218 -15.62 3.92 18.75
CA CYS A 218 -16.94 3.35 18.54
C CYS A 218 -16.90 2.16 17.57
N LYS A 219 -17.94 1.33 17.59
CA LYS A 219 -18.10 0.25 16.59
C LYS A 219 -18.47 0.86 15.24
N LEU A 220 -17.81 0.43 14.17
CA LEU A 220 -18.14 0.89 12.81
C LEU A 220 -19.60 0.60 12.47
N SER A 221 -20.16 -0.53 12.93
CA SER A 221 -21.57 -0.87 12.75
C SER A 221 -22.55 0.03 13.50
N LYS A 222 -22.08 0.85 14.45
CA LYS A 222 -22.88 1.89 15.12
C LYS A 222 -22.73 3.24 14.40
N TRP A 223 -21.51 3.56 13.98
CA TRP A 223 -21.15 4.85 13.38
C TRP A 223 -21.50 4.96 11.88
N LEU A 224 -21.29 3.89 11.11
CA LEU A 224 -21.60 3.79 9.68
C LEU A 224 -22.34 2.46 9.41
N ARG A 225 -23.61 2.43 9.81
CA ARG A 225 -24.42 1.21 9.81
C ARG A 225 -25.09 0.97 8.46
N LYS A 226 -25.33 -0.29 8.09
CA LYS A 226 -26.25 -0.61 6.98
C LYS A 226 -27.66 -0.19 7.38
N ARG A 227 -28.40 0.48 6.48
CA ARG A 227 -29.79 0.86 6.75
C ARG A 227 -30.67 -0.38 6.99
N ASN A 228 -30.48 -1.39 6.16
CA ASN A 228 -31.01 -2.74 6.33
C ASN A 228 -30.06 -3.73 5.62
N ILE A 229 -30.28 -5.03 5.79
CA ILE A 229 -29.36 -6.08 5.32
C ILE A 229 -29.19 -6.06 3.79
N LEU A 230 -30.25 -5.70 3.06
CA LEU A 230 -30.31 -5.71 1.59
C LEU A 230 -30.03 -4.35 0.95
N SER A 231 -29.86 -3.29 1.73
CA SER A 231 -29.66 -1.95 1.21
C SER A 231 -28.18 -1.64 1.04
N SER A 232 -27.85 -1.09 -0.12
CA SER A 232 -26.57 -0.44 -0.38
C SER A 232 -26.41 0.87 0.43
N THR A 233 -27.50 1.43 0.95
CA THR A 233 -27.46 2.66 1.76
C THR A 233 -26.82 2.41 3.11
N ARG A 234 -25.89 3.29 3.49
CA ARG A 234 -25.32 3.36 4.85
C ARG A 234 -25.82 4.61 5.56
N VAL A 235 -26.05 4.48 6.86
CA VAL A 235 -26.41 5.57 7.76
C VAL A 235 -25.14 5.94 8.54
N LEU A 236 -24.65 7.15 8.29
CA LEU A 236 -23.57 7.79 9.03
C LEU A 236 -24.18 8.56 10.20
N VAL A 237 -23.64 8.37 11.40
CA VAL A 237 -24.00 9.16 12.60
C VAL A 237 -22.86 10.12 12.89
N ALA A 238 -23.09 11.42 12.73
CA ALA A 238 -22.11 12.46 12.99
C ALA A 238 -21.92 12.68 14.51
N PRO A 239 -20.86 13.41 14.95
CA PRO A 239 -20.58 13.64 16.36
C PRO A 239 -21.69 14.37 17.12
N ASP A 240 -22.45 15.22 16.43
CA ASP A 240 -23.62 15.92 16.95
C ASP A 240 -24.88 15.03 17.07
N GLY A 241 -24.77 13.76 16.64
CA GLY A 241 -25.86 12.80 16.59
C GLY A 241 -26.75 12.92 15.35
N GLU A 242 -26.51 13.87 14.43
CA GLU A 242 -27.27 13.97 13.18
C GLU A 242 -26.95 12.75 12.29
N GLU A 243 -28.00 12.21 11.66
CA GLU A 243 -27.88 11.07 10.75
C GLU A 243 -27.86 11.51 9.29
N PHE A 244 -26.96 10.91 8.53
CA PHE A 244 -26.79 11.14 7.11
C PHE A 244 -26.84 9.82 6.34
N HIS A 245 -27.39 9.85 5.13
CA HIS A 245 -27.47 8.68 4.27
C HIS A 245 -26.44 8.74 3.17
N TRP A 246 -25.48 7.83 3.21
CA TRP A 246 -24.66 7.48 2.06
C TRP A 246 -25.48 6.59 1.12
N LYS A 247 -25.91 7.16 0.01
CA LYS A 247 -26.54 6.46 -1.11
C LYS A 247 -25.46 6.01 -2.07
N GLU A 248 -25.29 4.71 -2.19
CA GLU A 248 -24.42 4.10 -3.18
C GLU A 248 -25.14 4.02 -4.53
N LYS A 249 -24.49 4.54 -5.55
CA LYS A 249 -24.84 4.43 -6.98
C LYS A 249 -23.77 3.54 -7.64
N PRO A 250 -24.00 3.00 -8.85
CA PRO A 250 -23.08 2.03 -9.47
C PRO A 250 -21.61 2.44 -9.49
N ILE A 251 -21.34 3.75 -9.57
CA ILE A 251 -19.99 4.30 -9.65
C ILE A 251 -19.75 5.47 -8.68
N THR A 252 -20.73 5.91 -7.91
CA THR A 252 -20.60 7.11 -7.08
C THR A 252 -21.31 6.95 -5.73
N PHE A 253 -20.93 7.79 -4.79
CA PHE A 253 -21.56 7.90 -3.48
C PHE A 253 -22.16 9.29 -3.32
N GLU A 254 -23.31 9.38 -2.69
CA GLU A 254 -23.96 10.65 -2.37
C GLU A 254 -24.40 10.65 -0.92
N LEU A 255 -23.92 11.62 -0.15
CA LEU A 255 -24.28 11.82 1.25
C LEU A 255 -25.43 12.81 1.33
N VAL A 256 -26.54 12.40 1.96
CA VAL A 256 -27.78 13.19 2.07
C VAL A 256 -28.11 13.40 3.54
N SER A 257 -28.36 14.65 3.96
CA SER A 257 -28.87 14.92 5.33
C SER A 257 -30.29 14.38 5.48
N MET A 258 -30.55 13.69 6.59
CA MET A 258 -31.89 13.17 6.87
C MET A 258 -32.88 14.27 7.25
N ARG A 259 -32.39 15.36 7.86
CA ARG A 259 -33.20 16.48 8.30
C ARG A 259 -33.70 17.31 7.12
N THR A 260 -32.80 17.70 6.22
CA THR A 260 -33.14 18.58 5.08
C THR A 260 -33.46 17.81 3.80
N ARG A 261 -33.10 16.52 3.72
CA ARG A 261 -33.17 15.68 2.52
C ARG A 261 -32.34 16.21 1.34
N THR A 262 -31.37 17.09 1.60
CA THR A 262 -30.49 17.66 0.58
C THR A 262 -29.15 16.91 0.52
N PRO A 263 -28.56 16.75 -0.67
CA PRO A 263 -27.22 16.21 -0.80
C PRO A 263 -26.21 17.22 -0.24
N ILE A 264 -25.28 16.73 0.57
CA ILE A 264 -24.23 17.54 1.21
C ILE A 264 -22.83 17.11 0.81
N ALA A 265 -22.65 15.90 0.28
CA ALA A 265 -21.43 15.48 -0.38
C ALA A 265 -21.72 14.53 -1.53
N ARG A 266 -20.90 14.55 -2.57
CA ARG A 266 -21.03 13.67 -3.73
C ARG A 266 -19.65 13.27 -4.22
N SER A 267 -19.44 11.97 -4.43
CA SER A 267 -18.25 11.49 -5.08
C SER A 267 -18.41 11.52 -6.59
N HIS A 268 -17.30 11.77 -7.28
CA HIS A 268 -17.22 11.74 -8.72
C HIS A 268 -16.04 10.87 -9.12
N ASN A 269 -16.25 10.06 -10.16
CA ASN A 269 -15.17 9.37 -10.83
C ASN A 269 -14.79 10.22 -12.03
N ALA A 270 -13.61 10.82 -11.97
CA ALA A 270 -13.00 11.39 -13.15
C ALA A 270 -12.15 10.29 -13.81
N HIS A 271 -12.44 9.97 -15.06
CA HIS A 271 -11.52 9.22 -15.90
C HIS A 271 -10.40 10.19 -16.31
N SER A 272 -9.20 9.99 -15.76
CA SER A 272 -7.99 10.67 -16.21
C SER A 272 -7.17 9.71 -17.09
N ALA A 273 -6.33 10.26 -17.97
CA ALA A 273 -5.35 9.48 -18.73
C ALA A 273 -4.39 8.67 -17.83
N VAL A 274 -4.28 9.04 -16.54
CA VAL A 274 -3.40 8.42 -15.53
C VAL A 274 -4.19 7.47 -14.59
N GLY A 275 -5.46 7.19 -14.87
CA GLY A 275 -6.31 6.27 -14.09
C GLY A 275 -7.57 6.92 -13.51
N GLN A 276 -8.26 6.17 -12.64
CA GLN A 276 -9.52 6.61 -12.03
C GLN A 276 -9.22 7.51 -10.82
N LEU A 277 -9.48 8.81 -10.97
CA LEU A 277 -9.33 9.77 -9.88
C LEU A 277 -10.64 9.86 -9.11
N LEU A 278 -10.59 9.55 -7.81
CA LEU A 278 -11.72 9.77 -6.89
C LEU A 278 -11.69 11.22 -6.44
N SER A 279 -12.79 11.94 -6.70
CA SER A 279 -12.99 13.29 -6.17
C SER A 279 -14.27 13.34 -5.35
N LEU A 280 -14.30 14.21 -4.34
CA LEU A 280 -15.45 14.38 -3.46
C LEU A 280 -15.79 15.87 -3.37
N SER A 281 -16.97 16.23 -3.86
CA SER A 281 -17.52 17.57 -3.70
C SER A 281 -18.30 17.64 -2.40
N VAL A 282 -18.02 18.62 -1.54
CA VAL A 282 -18.69 18.82 -0.25
C VAL A 282 -19.35 20.20 -0.24
N ALA A 283 -20.63 20.26 0.14
CA ALA A 283 -21.36 21.51 0.24
C ALA A 283 -20.74 22.42 1.31
N PRO A 284 -20.72 23.75 1.12
CA PRO A 284 -20.15 24.67 2.11
C PRO A 284 -20.71 24.50 3.53
N SER A 285 -22.01 24.19 3.64
CA SER A 285 -22.68 23.94 4.93
C SER A 285 -22.20 22.67 5.65
N ALA A 286 -21.53 21.75 4.95
CA ALA A 286 -21.01 20.51 5.49
C ALA A 286 -19.49 20.51 5.71
N VAL A 287 -18.81 21.63 5.42
CA VAL A 287 -17.38 21.81 5.71
C VAL A 287 -17.04 21.59 7.19
N PRO A 288 -17.86 22.01 8.18
CA PRO A 288 -17.56 21.75 9.59
C PRO A 288 -17.45 20.27 9.99
N MET A 289 -17.94 19.35 9.13
CA MET A 289 -17.91 17.90 9.32
C MET A 289 -17.12 17.21 8.18
N LEU A 290 -16.20 17.93 7.54
CA LEU A 290 -15.45 17.41 6.39
C LEU A 290 -14.65 16.14 6.74
N ASP A 291 -14.07 16.10 7.93
CA ASP A 291 -13.30 14.98 8.46
C ASP A 291 -14.12 13.68 8.59
N VAL A 292 -15.33 13.74 9.16
CA VAL A 292 -16.25 12.58 9.27
C VAL A 292 -16.75 12.16 7.88
N ILE A 293 -17.00 13.12 6.98
CA ILE A 293 -17.39 12.85 5.59
C ILE A 293 -16.27 12.11 4.86
N LEU A 294 -15.03 12.61 4.95
CA LEU A 294 -13.87 12.01 4.28
C LEU A 294 -13.59 10.59 4.80
N LEU A 295 -13.58 10.41 6.12
CA LEU A 295 -13.33 9.10 6.72
C LEU A 295 -14.39 8.09 6.29
N SER A 296 -15.67 8.46 6.37
CA SER A 296 -16.76 7.55 6.00
C SER A 296 -16.73 7.23 4.51
N PHE A 297 -16.43 8.20 3.65
CA PHE A 297 -16.25 7.98 2.21
C PHE A 297 -15.14 6.98 1.90
N VAL A 298 -13.96 7.14 2.52
CA VAL A 298 -12.82 6.22 2.33
C VAL A 298 -13.19 4.79 2.72
N ILE A 299 -13.88 4.62 3.85
CA ILE A 299 -14.35 3.29 4.30
C ILE A 299 -15.34 2.66 3.30
N LEU A 300 -16.24 3.46 2.73
CA LEU A 300 -17.20 2.98 1.73
C LEU A 300 -16.53 2.55 0.44
N GLU A 301 -15.61 3.38 -0.07
CA GLU A 301 -14.91 3.10 -1.31
C GLU A 301 -14.02 1.86 -1.20
N GLN A 302 -13.33 1.70 -0.07
CA GLN A 302 -12.56 0.48 0.22
C GLN A 302 -13.46 -0.76 0.20
N ARG A 303 -14.61 -0.73 0.88
CA ARG A 303 -15.56 -1.86 0.91
C ARG A 303 -16.16 -2.16 -0.46
N ARG A 304 -16.47 -1.14 -1.26
CA ARG A 304 -16.96 -1.33 -2.63
C ARG A 304 -15.96 -2.09 -3.50
N ARG A 305 -14.67 -1.76 -3.37
CA ARG A 305 -13.59 -2.46 -4.07
C ARG A 305 -13.47 -3.92 -3.63
N GLU A 306 -13.64 -4.18 -2.34
CA GLU A 306 -13.68 -5.54 -1.80
C GLU A 306 -14.88 -6.34 -2.34
N GLU A 307 -16.08 -5.74 -2.38
CA GLU A 307 -17.30 -6.38 -2.88
C GLU A 307 -17.21 -6.67 -4.40
N LEU A 308 -16.68 -5.75 -5.20
CA LEU A 308 -16.45 -5.96 -6.64
C LEU A 308 -15.36 -7.01 -6.91
N GLY A 309 -14.31 -7.04 -6.09
CA GLY A 309 -13.27 -8.05 -6.16
C GLY A 309 -13.77 -9.45 -5.85
N GLY A 310 -14.71 -9.58 -4.90
CA GLY A 310 -15.33 -10.86 -4.53
C GLY A 310 -16.31 -11.40 -5.58
N ALA A 311 -17.05 -10.53 -6.29
CA ALA A 311 -18.01 -10.96 -7.30
C ALA A 311 -17.36 -11.65 -8.52
N SER A 312 -16.13 -11.27 -8.86
CA SER A 312 -15.41 -11.85 -10.01
C SER A 312 -14.89 -13.28 -9.76
N ALA A 313 -14.84 -13.75 -8.51
CA ALA A 313 -14.33 -15.07 -8.14
C ALA A 313 -15.40 -16.18 -8.15
N THR A 314 -16.69 -15.84 -8.29
CA THR A 314 -17.82 -16.80 -8.18
C THR A 314 -18.50 -17.13 -9.52
N GLY A 315 -18.00 -16.60 -10.65
CA GLY A 315 -18.59 -16.80 -11.97
C GLY A 315 -18.04 -17.98 -12.79
N GLY A 316 -17.25 -18.86 -12.18
CA GLY A 316 -16.53 -19.93 -12.87
C GLY A 316 -16.98 -21.35 -12.51
N ALA A 317 -18.29 -21.64 -12.51
CA ALA A 317 -18.79 -23.02 -12.54
C ALA A 317 -20.30 -23.06 -12.82
N ALA A 318 -20.71 -23.20 -14.08
CA ALA A 318 -21.94 -23.91 -14.49
C ALA A 318 -22.07 -23.93 -16.02
N TYR A 319 -21.35 -24.83 -16.68
CA TYR A 319 -21.84 -25.48 -17.90
C TYR A 319 -21.40 -26.94 -17.86
N THR A 320 -22.12 -27.76 -17.08
CA THR A 320 -22.10 -29.21 -17.24
C THR A 320 -23.16 -29.62 -18.26
N ALA A 321 -22.66 -30.10 -19.39
CA ALA A 321 -23.11 -31.27 -20.15
C ALA A 321 -24.61 -31.53 -20.38
N SER A 322 -24.97 -31.58 -21.66
CA SER A 322 -25.94 -32.54 -22.18
C SER A 322 -25.45 -33.11 -23.51
N GLY A 323 -24.92 -34.34 -23.48
CA GLY A 323 -24.99 -35.25 -24.64
C GLY A 323 -26.47 -35.54 -24.91
N THR A 324 -26.92 -35.77 -26.13
CA THR A 324 -26.81 -36.98 -26.99
C THR A 324 -27.56 -36.55 -28.27
N SER A 325 -27.31 -37.00 -29.50
CA SER A 325 -27.41 -38.37 -29.98
C SER A 325 -27.16 -38.37 -31.49
N ALA A 326 -26.39 -39.36 -31.95
CA ALA A 326 -26.30 -39.72 -33.36
C ALA A 326 -27.63 -40.35 -33.83
N ALA A 327 -28.16 -39.86 -34.95
CA ALA A 327 -29.09 -40.57 -35.80
C ALA A 327 -28.90 -40.03 -37.21
N ASN A 328 -28.25 -40.80 -38.08
CA ASN A 328 -28.37 -40.61 -39.51
C ASN A 328 -28.87 -41.93 -40.10
N VAL A 329 -30.14 -41.92 -40.49
CA VAL A 329 -30.84 -42.99 -41.18
C VAL A 329 -30.88 -42.62 -42.66
N SER A 330 -30.57 -43.60 -43.49
CA SER A 330 -30.56 -43.62 -44.96
C SER A 330 -31.83 -43.12 -45.63
N SER A 331 -31.71 -42.75 -46.92
CA SER A 331 -32.50 -43.25 -48.06
C SER A 331 -32.19 -42.45 -49.34
N PRO A 332 -32.56 -42.93 -50.56
CA PRO A 332 -32.92 -44.27 -50.99
C PRO A 332 -31.85 -44.95 -51.88
#